data_AF-A0A1Z9JLC1-F1
#
_entry.id   AF-A0A1Z9JLC1-F1
#
_cell.length_a   1.000
_cell.length_b   1.000
_cell.length_c   1.000
_cell.angle_alpha   90.00
_cell.angle_beta   90.00
_cell.angle_gamma   90.00
#
_symmetry.space_group_name_H-M   'P 1'
#
loop_
_entity.id
_entity.type
_entity.pdbx_description
1 polymer ?
#
loop_
_entity_poly.entity_id
_entity_poly.type
_entity_poly.pdbx_seq_one_letter_code
_entity_poly.pdbx_strand_id
1 'polypeptide(L)'
;QLKGGKSLQSIAERMKARISKTKPFDRTGQGLEMEIPGELVQNLFSAEKRVALSAPGIGAHFIARVREIKAAGAGTDKQGVDAIRQQIGAGIGNDLTDGLASALQARLGVTIDRAAVNAYFNIDDRAP
;
A
#
# COMPACT_ATOMS: atom_id res chain seq x y z
N GLN A 1 -5.34 -4.96 28.48
CA GLN A 1 -4.02 -5.57 28.27
C GLN A 1 -4.16 -7.00 27.73
N LEU A 2 -3.52 -7.32 26.60
CA LEU A 2 -3.45 -8.66 26.00
C LEU A 2 -2.17 -9.41 26.43
N LYS A 3 -1.80 -9.30 27.72
CA LYS A 3 -0.56 -9.87 28.29
C LYS A 3 -0.76 -11.14 29.14
N GLY A 4 -1.89 -11.84 29.02
CA GLY A 4 -2.25 -12.87 30.03
C GLY A 4 -2.99 -14.10 29.52
N GLY A 5 -2.57 -14.71 28.41
CA GLY A 5 -3.04 -16.05 28.01
C GLY A 5 -4.52 -16.17 27.60
N LYS A 6 -5.31 -15.09 27.67
CA LYS A 6 -6.70 -15.07 27.19
C LYS A 6 -6.73 -15.00 25.66
N SER A 7 -7.43 -15.93 25.02
CA SER A 7 -7.60 -15.96 23.55
C SER A 7 -8.35 -14.72 23.07
N LEU A 8 -8.05 -14.26 21.84
CA LEU A 8 -8.80 -13.17 21.20
C LEU A 8 -10.30 -13.47 21.18
N GLN A 9 -10.68 -14.74 21.00
CA GLN A 9 -12.06 -15.23 21.16
C GLN A 9 -12.70 -14.82 22.49
N SER A 10 -12.04 -15.10 23.62
CA SER A 10 -12.60 -14.80 24.94
C SER A 10 -12.80 -13.31 25.21
N ILE A 11 -12.06 -12.44 24.51
CA ILE A 11 -12.21 -10.98 24.61
C ILE A 11 -13.34 -10.52 23.71
N ALA A 12 -13.42 -11.04 22.49
CA ALA A 12 -14.51 -10.72 21.58
C ALA A 12 -15.88 -11.13 22.11
N GLU A 13 -15.98 -12.32 22.73
CA GLU A 13 -17.21 -12.77 23.39
C GLU A 13 -17.65 -11.82 24.50
N ARG A 14 -16.72 -11.38 25.36
CA ARG A 14 -17.02 -10.40 26.43
C ARG A 14 -17.43 -9.04 25.87
N MET A 15 -16.83 -8.62 24.76
CA MET A 15 -17.07 -7.32 24.15
C MET A 15 -18.19 -7.34 23.11
N LYS A 16 -18.83 -8.49 22.87
CA LYS A 16 -19.75 -8.73 21.73
C LYS A 16 -19.17 -8.24 20.39
N ALA A 17 -17.84 -8.34 20.26
CA ALA A 17 -17.12 -7.87 19.09
C ALA A 17 -17.07 -8.96 18.01
N ARG A 18 -17.08 -8.54 16.74
CA ARG A 18 -16.96 -9.46 15.60
C ARG A 18 -15.51 -9.94 15.45
N ILE A 19 -15.30 -11.25 15.42
CA ILE A 19 -14.02 -11.85 15.01
C ILE A 19 -14.10 -12.26 13.55
N SER A 20 -13.11 -11.83 12.78
CA SER A 20 -12.91 -12.24 11.40
C SER A 20 -11.47 -12.68 11.18
N LYS A 21 -11.26 -13.59 10.23
CA LYS A 21 -9.94 -13.96 9.72
C LYS A 21 -9.78 -13.35 8.33
N THR A 22 -8.73 -12.58 8.12
CA THR A 22 -8.39 -12.07 6.78
C THR A 22 -7.84 -13.19 5.90
N LYS A 23 -7.98 -13.01 4.58
CA LYS A 23 -7.10 -13.69 3.62
C LYS A 23 -5.66 -13.15 3.76
N PRO A 24 -4.65 -13.86 3.21
CA PRO A 24 -3.31 -13.30 3.11
C PRO A 24 -3.34 -11.97 2.36
N PHE A 25 -2.62 -10.98 2.88
CA PHE A 25 -2.50 -9.65 2.28
C PHE A 25 -1.05 -9.16 2.42
N ASP A 26 -0.69 -8.12 1.66
CA ASP A 26 0.65 -7.52 1.70
C ASP A 26 0.71 -6.19 2.47
N ARG A 27 1.89 -5.56 2.49
CA ARG A 27 2.14 -4.29 3.21
C ARG A 27 1.32 -3.10 2.67
N THR A 28 0.81 -3.21 1.45
CA THR A 28 -0.04 -2.19 0.82
C THR A 28 -1.53 -2.41 1.14
N GLY A 29 -1.87 -3.56 1.74
CA GLY A 29 -3.26 -3.96 1.98
C GLY A 29 -3.87 -4.75 0.82
N GLN A 30 -3.11 -5.01 -0.26
CA GLN A 30 -3.58 -5.83 -1.37
C GLN A 30 -3.90 -7.25 -0.86
N GLY A 31 -5.09 -7.76 -1.18
CA GLY A 31 -5.59 -9.05 -0.72
C GLY A 31 -6.51 -8.97 0.52
N LEU A 32 -6.71 -7.78 1.10
CA LEU A 32 -7.75 -7.57 2.09
C LEU A 32 -9.14 -7.59 1.44
N GLU A 33 -10.05 -8.36 2.03
CA GLU A 33 -11.48 -8.38 1.67
C GLU A 33 -12.34 -7.58 2.66
N MET A 34 -11.70 -6.91 3.60
CA MET A 34 -12.33 -6.08 4.60
C MET A 34 -11.51 -4.82 4.78
N GLU A 35 -12.20 -3.72 5.04
CA GLU A 35 -11.57 -2.44 5.28
C GLU A 35 -10.91 -2.44 6.66
N ILE A 36 -9.60 -2.26 6.68
CA ILE A 36 -8.77 -2.20 7.87
C ILE A 36 -7.96 -0.91 7.81
N PRO A 37 -7.81 -0.15 8.91
CA PRO A 37 -7.00 1.06 8.93
C PRO A 37 -5.56 0.79 8.45
N GLY A 38 -5.03 1.66 7.58
CA GLY A 38 -3.67 1.54 7.07
C GLY A 38 -2.60 1.53 8.15
N GLU A 39 -2.82 2.26 9.25
CA GLU A 39 -1.97 2.22 10.45
C GLU A 39 -1.90 0.81 11.05
N LEU A 40 -3.03 0.09 11.11
CA LEU A 40 -3.05 -1.28 11.62
C LEU A 40 -2.31 -2.24 10.69
N VAL A 41 -2.44 -2.06 9.37
CA VAL A 41 -1.68 -2.83 8.37
C VAL A 41 -0.17 -2.65 8.62
N GLN A 42 0.31 -1.41 8.72
CA GLN A 42 1.72 -1.12 8.97
C GLN A 42 2.21 -1.73 10.29
N ASN A 43 1.44 -1.54 11.37
CA ASN A 43 1.79 -2.06 12.68
C ASN A 43 1.86 -3.59 12.69
N LEU A 44 0.95 -4.29 12.00
CA LEU A 44 0.96 -5.75 11.88
C LEU A 44 2.18 -6.28 11.14
N PHE A 45 2.68 -5.55 10.14
CA PHE A 45 3.89 -5.93 9.40
C PHE A 45 5.20 -5.59 10.13
N SER A 46 5.15 -4.69 11.10
CA SER A 46 6.29 -4.32 11.95
C SER A 46 6.39 -5.15 13.24
N ALA A 47 5.31 -5.78 13.66
CA ALA A 47 5.26 -6.53 14.92
C ALA A 47 5.87 -7.94 14.82
N GLU A 48 6.54 -8.36 15.89
CA GLU A 48 6.92 -9.76 16.08
C GLU A 48 5.67 -10.65 16.22
N LYS A 49 5.78 -11.90 15.77
CA LYS A 49 4.65 -12.86 15.71
C LYS A 49 3.87 -12.87 17.03
N ARG A 50 2.54 -12.93 16.93
CA ARG A 50 1.59 -13.14 18.04
C ARG A 50 1.39 -11.96 19.00
N VAL A 51 1.99 -10.80 18.76
CA VAL A 51 1.61 -9.57 19.48
C VAL A 51 0.25 -9.10 18.98
N ALA A 52 -0.64 -8.75 19.91
CA ALA A 52 -1.91 -8.14 19.57
C ALA A 52 -1.76 -6.62 19.54
N LEU A 53 -2.24 -6.02 18.46
CA LEU A 53 -2.15 -4.60 18.15
C LEU A 53 -3.56 -4.05 18.02
N SER A 54 -3.71 -2.76 18.26
CA SER A 54 -4.98 -2.07 18.11
C SER A 54 -4.79 -0.75 17.39
N ALA A 55 -5.75 -0.38 16.56
CA ALA A 55 -5.79 0.93 15.91
C ALA A 55 -7.24 1.43 15.81
N PRO A 56 -7.46 2.75 15.85
CA PRO A 56 -8.75 3.33 15.51
C PRO A 56 -9.02 3.20 14.02
N GLY A 57 -10.28 2.99 13.65
CA GLY A 57 -10.80 3.10 12.28
C GLY A 57 -12.02 3.99 12.24
N ILE A 58 -12.61 4.15 11.05
CA ILE A 58 -13.79 5.00 10.86
C ILE A 58 -14.98 4.35 11.57
N GLY A 59 -15.40 4.92 12.70
CA GLY A 59 -16.54 4.44 13.49
C GLY A 59 -16.32 3.13 14.26
N ALA A 60 -15.12 2.57 14.27
CA ALA A 60 -14.81 1.31 14.96
C ALA A 60 -13.38 1.25 15.49
N HIS A 61 -13.16 0.52 16.58
CA HIS A 61 -11.82 0.17 17.05
C HIS A 61 -11.46 -1.25 16.62
N PHE A 62 -10.27 -1.41 16.06
CA PHE A 62 -9.78 -2.70 15.59
C PHE A 62 -8.73 -3.25 16.55
N ILE A 63 -8.80 -4.55 16.81
CA ILE A 63 -7.76 -5.30 17.53
C ILE A 63 -7.39 -6.50 16.66
N ALA A 64 -6.14 -6.61 16.28
CA ALA A 64 -5.65 -7.64 15.39
C ALA A 64 -4.40 -8.32 15.96
N ARG A 65 -4.15 -9.56 15.54
CA ARG A 65 -2.94 -10.32 15.88
C ARG A 65 -2.50 -11.12 14.67
N VAL A 66 -1.21 -11.10 14.36
CA VAL A 66 -0.63 -11.92 13.30
C VAL A 66 -0.83 -13.40 13.64
N ARG A 67 -1.58 -14.12 12.79
CA ARG A 67 -1.80 -15.56 12.92
C ARG A 67 -0.69 -16.38 12.26
N GLU A 68 -0.31 -15.98 11.06
CA GLU A 68 0.63 -16.69 10.20
C GLU A 68 1.38 -15.65 9.36
N ILE A 69 2.67 -15.91 9.09
CA ILE A 69 3.47 -15.10 8.17
C ILE A 69 3.87 -16.03 7.03
N LYS A 70 3.50 -15.67 5.80
CA LYS A 70 3.94 -16.35 4.59
C LYS A 70 5.18 -15.63 4.06
N ALA A 71 6.28 -16.34 3.91
CA ALA A 71 7.49 -15.76 3.33
C ALA A 71 7.24 -15.44 1.84
N ALA A 72 7.70 -14.27 1.39
CA ALA A 72 7.71 -13.96 -0.03
C ALA A 72 8.70 -14.89 -0.74
N GLY A 73 8.19 -15.74 -1.63
CA GLY A 73 9.01 -16.68 -2.39
C GLY A 73 9.32 -16.12 -3.78
N ALA A 74 10.47 -15.47 -3.96
CA ALA A 74 10.88 -14.92 -5.25
C ALA A 74 10.98 -15.97 -6.38
N GLY A 75 11.21 -17.25 -6.03
CA GLY A 75 11.23 -18.35 -7.00
C GLY A 75 9.87 -18.97 -7.31
N THR A 76 8.84 -18.72 -6.50
CA THR A 76 7.50 -19.33 -6.63
C THR A 76 6.44 -18.32 -7.03
N ASP A 77 6.70 -17.02 -6.86
CA ASP A 77 5.80 -15.92 -7.22
C ASP A 77 6.33 -15.14 -8.43
N LYS A 78 6.25 -15.79 -9.60
CA LYS A 78 6.70 -15.17 -10.85
C LYS A 78 5.92 -13.90 -11.19
N GLN A 79 4.62 -13.87 -10.89
CA GLN A 79 3.78 -12.70 -11.15
C GLN A 79 4.20 -11.49 -10.30
N GLY A 80 4.47 -11.68 -9.01
CA GLY A 80 4.98 -10.62 -8.14
C GLY A 80 6.34 -10.09 -8.60
N VAL A 81 7.24 -10.98 -9.03
CA VAL A 81 8.55 -10.58 -9.57
C VAL A 81 8.42 -9.80 -10.88
N ASP A 82 7.54 -10.24 -11.79
CA ASP A 82 7.32 -9.56 -13.07
C ASP A 82 6.67 -8.17 -12.86
N ALA A 83 5.75 -8.03 -11.91
CA ALA A 83 5.17 -6.74 -11.53
C ALA A 83 6.23 -5.76 -11.01
N ILE A 84 7.12 -6.22 -10.13
CA ILE A 84 8.25 -5.41 -9.63
C ILE A 84 9.19 -5.02 -10.78
N ARG A 85 9.51 -5.95 -11.68
CA ARG A 85 10.35 -5.68 -12.85
C ARG A 85 9.73 -4.61 -13.75
N GLN A 86 8.41 -4.68 -14.01
CA GLN A 86 7.71 -3.69 -14.81
C GLN A 86 7.74 -2.31 -14.14
N GLN A 87 7.50 -2.25 -12.83
CA GLN A 87 7.53 -0.99 -12.09
C GLN A 87 8.91 -0.33 -12.12
N ILE A 88 9.97 -1.11 -11.91
CA ILE A 88 11.36 -0.63 -12.01
C ILE A 88 11.68 -0.17 -13.43
N GLY A 89 11.30 -0.97 -14.43
CA GLY A 89 11.53 -0.65 -15.85
C GLY A 89 10.86 0.66 -16.27
N ALA A 90 9.60 0.88 -15.86
CA ALA A 90 8.89 2.13 -16.11
C ALA A 90 9.57 3.33 -15.42
N GLY A 91 10.00 3.16 -14.16
CA GLY A 91 10.70 4.22 -13.43
C GLY A 91 12.01 4.64 -14.09
N ILE A 92 12.83 3.68 -14.50
CA ILE A 92 14.08 3.93 -15.23
C ILE A 92 13.79 4.58 -16.59
N GLY A 93 12.80 4.08 -17.32
CA GLY A 93 12.43 4.63 -18.63
C GLY A 93 12.02 6.10 -18.56
N ASN A 94 11.23 6.46 -17.53
CA ASN A 94 10.82 7.85 -17.30
C ASN A 94 12.03 8.74 -16.95
N ASP A 95 12.89 8.30 -16.02
CA ASP A 95 14.08 9.06 -15.62
C ASP A 95 15.03 9.33 -16.78
N LEU A 96 15.28 8.31 -17.62
CA LEU A 96 16.10 8.46 -18.83
C LEU A 96 15.48 9.44 -19.83
N THR A 97 14.16 9.39 -20.01
CA THR A 97 13.44 10.28 -20.93
C THR A 97 13.48 11.71 -20.43
N ASP A 98 13.26 11.93 -19.13
CA ASP A 98 13.29 13.25 -18.49
C ASP A 98 14.70 13.85 -18.51
N GLY A 99 15.72 13.03 -18.23
CA GLY A 99 17.12 13.42 -18.32
C GLY A 99 17.52 13.82 -19.75
N LEU A 100 17.12 13.04 -20.74
CA LEU A 100 17.37 13.34 -22.16
C LEU A 100 16.67 14.62 -22.59
N ALA A 101 15.38 14.77 -22.27
CA ALA A 101 14.61 15.96 -22.61
C ALA A 101 15.22 17.23 -21.99
N SER A 102 15.71 17.13 -20.76
CA SER A 102 16.38 18.23 -20.06
C SER A 102 17.73 18.58 -20.70
N ALA A 103 18.53 17.57 -21.07
CA ALA A 103 19.80 17.79 -21.77
C ALA A 103 19.62 18.45 -23.14
N LEU A 104 18.58 18.04 -23.90
CA LEU A 104 18.25 18.64 -25.20
C LEU A 104 17.81 20.10 -25.05
N GLN A 105 16.95 20.41 -24.07
CA GLN A 105 16.54 21.77 -23.74
C GLN A 105 17.74 22.67 -23.42
N ALA A 106 18.64 22.21 -22.56
CA ALA A 106 19.86 22.93 -22.21
C ALA A 106 20.77 23.16 -23.42
N ARG A 107 20.97 22.14 -24.26
CA ARG A 107 21.81 22.23 -25.46
C ARG A 107 21.25 23.20 -26.51
N LEU A 108 19.93 23.26 -26.64
CA LEU A 108 19.24 24.11 -27.62
C LEU A 108 18.87 25.49 -27.07
N GLY A 109 19.04 25.72 -25.76
CA GLY A 109 18.68 26.97 -25.10
C GLY A 109 17.17 27.22 -25.02
N VAL A 110 16.35 26.16 -25.00
CA VAL A 110 14.89 26.25 -24.98
C VAL A 110 14.32 25.71 -23.67
N THR A 111 13.18 26.24 -23.24
CA THR A 111 12.46 25.79 -22.04
C THR A 111 11.00 25.52 -22.38
N ILE A 112 10.45 24.42 -21.85
CA ILE A 112 9.02 24.12 -21.99
C ILE A 112 8.21 24.98 -21.01
N ASP A 113 7.29 25.77 -21.54
CA ASP A 113 6.25 26.42 -20.73
C ASP A 113 5.17 25.40 -20.33
N ARG A 114 5.38 24.76 -19.18
CA ARG A 114 4.44 23.78 -18.62
C ARG A 114 3.08 24.37 -18.26
N ALA A 115 3.00 25.66 -17.95
CA ALA A 115 1.74 26.30 -17.60
C ALA A 115 0.83 26.41 -18.83
N ALA A 116 1.39 26.82 -19.97
CA ALA A 116 0.68 26.86 -21.24
C ALA A 116 0.21 25.47 -21.71
N VAL A 117 1.08 24.46 -21.57
CA VAL A 117 0.75 23.06 -21.91
C VAL A 117 -0.40 22.55 -21.04
N ASN A 118 -0.30 22.70 -19.71
CA ASN A 118 -1.34 22.24 -18.79
C ASN A 118 -2.67 22.97 -18.99
N ALA A 119 -2.63 24.27 -19.31
CA ALA A 119 -3.82 25.04 -19.64
C ALA A 119 -4.53 24.48 -20.88
N TYR A 120 -3.81 24.00 -21.89
CA TYR A 120 -4.40 23.43 -23.10
C TYR A 120 -5.05 22.05 -22.85
N PHE A 121 -4.42 21.19 -22.03
CA PHE A 121 -4.93 19.84 -21.76
C PHE A 121 -6.00 19.76 -20.66
N ASN A 122 -6.09 20.75 -19.77
CA ASN A 122 -7.17 20.83 -18.77
C ASN A 122 -8.48 21.46 -19.30
N ILE A 123 -8.52 21.89 -20.57
CA ILE A 123 -9.74 22.48 -21.17
C ILE A 123 -10.79 21.41 -21.50
N ASP A 124 -10.42 20.13 -21.67
CA ASP A 124 -11.35 19.05 -22.01
C ASP A 124 -12.27 18.60 -20.84
N ASP A 125 -11.93 18.92 -19.58
CA ASP A 125 -12.75 18.61 -18.39
C ASP A 125 -13.83 19.68 -18.11
N ARG A 126 -14.04 20.64 -19.03
CA ARG A 126 -15.06 21.68 -18.94
C ARG A 126 -15.85 21.84 -20.24
N ALA A 127 -16.44 20.75 -20.74
CA ALA A 127 -17.58 20.86 -21.65
C ALA A 127 -18.89 20.80 -20.84
N PRO A 128 -19.84 21.74 -21.04
CA PRO A 128 -21.17 21.69 -20.41
C PRO A 128 -22.04 20.54 -20.91
#